data_AF-A0A369JBY4-F1
#
_entry.id   AF-A0A369JBY4-F1
#
_cell.length_a   1.000
_cell.length_b   1.000
_cell.length_c   1.000
_cell.angle_alpha   90.00
_cell.angle_beta   90.00
_cell.angle_gamma   90.00
#
_symmetry.space_group_name_H-M   'P 1'
#
loop_
_entity.id
_entity.type
_entity.pdbx_description
1 polymer ?
#
loop_
_entity_poly.entity_id
_entity_poly.type
_entity_poly.pdbx_seq_one_letter_code
_entity_poly.pdbx_strand_id
1 'polypeptide(L)'
;MPVSLVFVFDGHARPSLKCDTNVGFMPHWLTSYFREFLEAFGFYIYDAPSEAEAELAELNRNYVIDFVLTSNNDVFVFGATHVIHSPQDKKKADSVEIYVRQPAAMESMFMHAGCFFIAVLVGGDYDTVGLHGCGPAIASGLASTQLAPSLFHAATVFDDDELNCFLVEWRVRLRRELSEDPDGVLKQCHRMLAASIPDSFPDPGILRLYTKPATMSRLGELVPSAHWEKPGNLDITQIIGLLDLRFGWGDDIFNKLLKYVWDGCCIRDLVKSCFLPALSQSYLGLPVIRHITWTAVKIQSTTAPPSYFVEVWLTKAMDAVAAAFEALHLSACHGSYNISTCVWVPAPIIMSAAADKVDKFHMSSRKILITPSVPYVPVCIPNGSMVTPTSALAAHAETVSAASDTSTVSIQDSSAASSSTLPTTNKSMILDLTIEEDLHPRREQLFIDLTTDDDKAGTDPFQNSEVCSNYGKGKQKKPTEVIDLTG
;
A
#
# COMPACT_ATOMS: atom_id res chain seq x y z
N MET A 1 -4.07 12.33 0.50
CA MET A 1 -2.59 12.24 0.40
C MET A 1 -2.16 12.65 -1.01
N PRO A 2 -0.95 13.21 -1.20
CA PRO A 2 -0.44 13.62 -2.52
C PRO A 2 0.08 12.41 -3.32
N VAL A 3 -0.82 11.48 -3.66
CA VAL A 3 -0.50 10.23 -4.37
C VAL A 3 -1.26 10.17 -5.69
N SER A 4 -0.67 9.51 -6.69
CA SER A 4 -1.40 9.08 -7.89
C SER A 4 -1.91 7.65 -7.64
N LEU A 5 -3.21 7.43 -7.79
CA LEU A 5 -3.85 6.15 -7.49
C LEU A 5 -4.34 5.48 -8.77
N VAL A 6 -4.03 4.20 -8.87
CA VAL A 6 -4.55 3.27 -9.88
C VAL A 6 -5.30 2.18 -9.12
N PHE A 7 -6.59 2.05 -9.41
CA PHE A 7 -7.45 1.02 -8.86
C PHE A 7 -7.45 -0.16 -9.82
N VAL A 8 -6.95 -1.30 -9.35
CA VAL A 8 -6.87 -2.53 -10.14
C VAL A 8 -8.03 -3.44 -9.74
N PHE A 9 -8.85 -3.83 -10.71
CA PHE A 9 -9.96 -4.75 -10.51
C PHE A 9 -9.61 -6.13 -11.05
N ASP A 10 -10.20 -7.18 -10.45
CA ASP A 10 -10.11 -8.54 -10.96
C ASP A 10 -10.69 -8.65 -12.37
N GLY A 11 -10.02 -9.43 -13.19
CA GLY A 11 -10.36 -9.72 -14.57
C GLY A 11 -11.21 -10.96 -14.77
N HIS A 12 -11.58 -11.15 -16.02
CA HIS A 12 -12.41 -12.25 -16.49
C HIS A 12 -11.69 -13.61 -16.56
N ALA A 13 -10.35 -13.66 -16.54
CA ALA A 13 -9.61 -14.92 -16.56
C ALA A 13 -9.27 -15.45 -15.15
N ARG A 14 -10.06 -15.09 -14.14
CA ARG A 14 -9.87 -15.60 -12.77
C ARG A 14 -10.11 -17.12 -12.71
N PRO A 15 -9.32 -17.89 -11.95
CA PRO A 15 -9.61 -19.29 -11.70
C PRO A 15 -11.02 -19.45 -11.10
N SER A 16 -11.80 -20.39 -11.63
CA SER A 16 -13.19 -20.61 -11.20
C SER A 16 -13.33 -21.22 -9.81
N LEU A 17 -12.24 -21.71 -9.23
CA LEU A 17 -12.19 -22.31 -7.90
C LEU A 17 -11.19 -21.51 -7.05
N LYS A 18 -11.68 -20.86 -5.99
CA LYS A 18 -10.85 -20.21 -4.95
C LYS A 18 -11.46 -20.56 -3.60
N CYS A 19 -10.63 -20.92 -2.65
CA CYS A 19 -11.03 -21.31 -1.29
C CYS A 19 -12.10 -22.42 -1.24
N ASP A 20 -11.93 -23.49 -2.04
CA ASP A 20 -12.90 -24.60 -2.18
C ASP A 20 -14.34 -24.19 -2.54
N THR A 21 -14.51 -22.96 -3.00
CA THR A 21 -15.77 -22.35 -3.38
C THR A 21 -15.70 -21.91 -4.84
N ASN A 22 -16.80 -22.11 -5.57
CA ASN A 22 -16.90 -21.59 -6.93
C ASN A 22 -17.07 -20.07 -6.83
N VAL A 23 -16.02 -19.31 -7.15
CA VAL A 23 -16.10 -17.85 -7.13
C VAL A 23 -16.94 -17.45 -8.32
N GLY A 24 -18.19 -17.08 -8.05
CA GLY A 24 -19.10 -16.61 -9.06
C GLY A 24 -18.49 -15.44 -9.83
N PHE A 25 -18.61 -15.48 -11.16
CA PHE A 25 -18.09 -14.48 -12.10
C PHE A 25 -18.77 -13.10 -11.98
N MET A 26 -19.75 -12.96 -11.09
CA MET A 26 -20.53 -11.74 -10.96
C MET A 26 -19.73 -10.74 -10.12
N PRO A 27 -19.29 -9.60 -10.69
CA PRO A 27 -18.69 -8.56 -9.89
C PRO A 27 -19.67 -8.12 -8.80
N HIS A 28 -19.14 -7.79 -7.62
CA HIS A 28 -19.96 -7.24 -6.55
C HIS A 28 -20.79 -6.06 -7.09
N TRP A 29 -22.06 -5.97 -6.72
CA TRP A 29 -23.00 -4.99 -7.28
C TRP A 29 -22.50 -3.54 -7.15
N LEU A 30 -21.74 -3.25 -6.09
CA LEU A 30 -21.13 -1.95 -5.82
C LEU A 30 -19.97 -1.59 -6.78
N THR A 31 -19.37 -2.57 -7.46
CA THR A 31 -18.23 -2.34 -8.35
C THR A 31 -18.55 -1.32 -9.44
N SER A 32 -19.74 -1.40 -10.03
CA SER A 32 -20.18 -0.44 -11.05
C SER A 32 -20.26 0.99 -10.51
N TYR A 33 -20.95 1.19 -9.39
CA TYR A 33 -21.06 2.49 -8.74
C TYR A 33 -19.72 3.03 -8.25
N PHE A 34 -18.84 2.15 -7.76
CA PHE A 34 -17.52 2.56 -7.32
C PHE A 34 -16.67 3.05 -8.51
N ARG A 35 -16.71 2.35 -9.65
CA ARG A 35 -16.05 2.80 -10.89
C ARG A 35 -16.54 4.17 -11.33
N GLU A 36 -17.85 4.43 -11.32
CA GLU A 36 -18.42 5.75 -11.64
C GLU A 36 -17.79 6.86 -10.77
N PHE A 37 -17.66 6.63 -9.46
CA PHE A 37 -16.99 7.58 -8.58
C PHE A 37 -15.51 7.72 -8.89
N LEU A 38 -14.79 6.61 -9.10
CA LEU A 38 -13.36 6.64 -9.39
C LEU A 38 -13.04 7.47 -10.65
N GLU A 39 -13.81 7.28 -11.72
CA GLU A 39 -13.69 8.06 -12.96
C GLU A 39 -14.01 9.54 -12.72
N ALA A 40 -15.10 9.85 -12.01
CA ALA A 40 -15.49 11.21 -11.69
C ALA A 40 -14.43 11.95 -10.85
N PHE A 41 -13.79 11.23 -9.92
CA PHE A 41 -12.65 11.73 -9.14
C PHE A 41 -11.32 11.70 -9.91
N GLY A 42 -11.30 11.30 -11.18
CA GLY A 42 -10.11 11.25 -12.02
C GLY A 42 -9.05 10.29 -11.52
N PHE A 43 -9.44 9.22 -10.83
CA PHE A 43 -8.54 8.13 -10.50
C PHE A 43 -8.40 7.20 -11.71
N TYR A 44 -7.28 6.48 -11.79
CA TYR A 44 -7.08 5.53 -12.86
C TYR A 44 -7.73 4.20 -12.50
N ILE A 45 -8.38 3.59 -13.48
CA ILE A 45 -8.97 2.26 -13.37
C ILE A 45 -8.21 1.36 -14.32
N TYR A 46 -7.88 0.17 -13.85
CA TYR A 46 -7.22 -0.86 -14.63
C TYR A 46 -7.86 -2.21 -14.33
N ASP A 47 -8.21 -2.95 -15.37
CA ASP A 47 -8.71 -4.30 -15.24
C ASP A 47 -7.53 -5.26 -15.41
N ALA A 48 -7.21 -6.02 -14.37
CA ALA A 48 -6.22 -7.08 -14.47
C ALA A 48 -6.71 -8.16 -15.46
N PRO A 49 -5.83 -8.94 -16.08
CA PRO A 49 -6.29 -10.06 -16.91
C PRO A 49 -6.98 -11.15 -16.07
N SER A 50 -6.46 -11.40 -14.87
CA SER A 50 -6.95 -12.38 -13.90
C SER A 50 -7.01 -11.73 -12.51
N GLU A 51 -6.24 -12.19 -11.52
CA GLU A 51 -6.30 -11.62 -10.17
C GLU A 51 -5.53 -10.31 -10.03
N ALA A 52 -6.18 -9.31 -9.43
CA ALA A 52 -5.63 -7.97 -9.24
C ALA A 52 -4.34 -8.00 -8.40
N GLU A 53 -4.24 -8.88 -7.41
CA GLU A 53 -3.07 -9.00 -6.53
C GLU A 53 -1.81 -9.47 -7.26
N ALA A 54 -1.98 -10.45 -8.16
CA ALA A 54 -0.89 -10.94 -8.99
C ALA A 54 -0.42 -9.88 -9.98
N GLU A 55 -1.36 -9.16 -10.59
CA GLU A 55 -1.06 -8.05 -11.49
C GLU A 55 -0.39 -6.88 -10.75
N LEU A 56 -0.90 -6.48 -9.58
CA LEU A 56 -0.29 -5.45 -8.73
C LEU A 56 1.14 -5.80 -8.32
N ALA A 57 1.40 -7.06 -7.95
CA ALA A 57 2.74 -7.53 -7.62
C ALA A 57 3.69 -7.47 -8.83
N GLU A 58 3.21 -7.78 -10.03
CA GLU A 58 3.98 -7.67 -11.28
C GLU A 58 4.25 -6.20 -11.64
N LEU A 59 3.25 -5.32 -11.56
CA LEU A 59 3.40 -3.88 -11.78
C LEU A 59 4.43 -3.26 -10.81
N ASN A 60 4.40 -3.68 -9.55
CA ASN A 60 5.35 -3.22 -8.54
C ASN A 60 6.77 -3.71 -8.82
N ARG A 61 6.95 -5.00 -9.14
CA ARG A 61 8.27 -5.57 -9.48
C ARG A 61 8.90 -4.94 -10.72
N ASN A 62 8.07 -4.53 -11.68
CA ASN A 62 8.51 -3.86 -12.91
C ASN A 62 8.59 -2.34 -12.79
N TYR A 63 8.42 -1.78 -11.59
CA TYR A 63 8.46 -0.34 -11.31
C TYR A 63 7.45 0.49 -12.13
N VAL A 64 6.33 -0.12 -12.52
CA VAL A 64 5.20 0.60 -13.13
C VAL A 64 4.41 1.38 -12.07
N ILE A 65 4.37 0.85 -10.84
CA ILE A 65 3.84 1.51 -9.65
C ILE A 65 4.87 1.43 -8.50
N ASP A 66 4.94 2.48 -7.68
CA ASP A 66 5.89 2.54 -6.57
C ASP A 66 5.49 1.61 -5.40
N PHE A 67 4.19 1.56 -5.07
CA PHE A 67 3.66 0.80 -3.95
C PHE A 67 2.34 0.12 -4.29
N VAL A 68 2.12 -1.05 -3.70
CA VAL A 68 0.81 -1.70 -3.62
C VAL A 68 0.15 -1.32 -2.31
N LEU A 69 -1.06 -0.74 -2.34
CA LEU A 69 -1.87 -0.51 -1.16
C LEU A 69 -2.91 -1.63 -1.03
N THR A 70 -2.82 -2.45 0.02
CA THR A 70 -3.75 -3.57 0.23
C THR A 70 -3.88 -3.93 1.71
N SER A 71 -4.95 -4.62 2.07
CA SER A 71 -5.08 -5.30 3.37
C SER A 71 -4.73 -6.80 3.28
N ASN A 72 -4.48 -7.31 2.08
CA ASN A 72 -4.27 -8.73 1.82
C ASN A 72 -2.78 -9.04 1.73
N ASN A 73 -2.39 -10.24 2.15
CA ASN A 73 -1.00 -10.67 2.17
C ASN A 73 -0.60 -11.46 0.91
N ASP A 74 -1.56 -11.82 0.04
CA ASP A 74 -1.30 -12.62 -1.15
C ASP A 74 -0.40 -11.92 -2.17
N VAL A 75 -0.37 -10.58 -2.15
CA VAL A 75 0.57 -9.80 -2.96
C VAL A 75 2.04 -10.18 -2.68
N PHE A 76 2.39 -10.61 -1.46
CA PHE A 76 3.74 -11.09 -1.15
C PHE A 76 4.02 -12.46 -1.77
N VAL A 77 3.00 -13.32 -1.85
CA VAL A 77 3.07 -14.63 -2.51
C VAL A 77 3.31 -14.49 -4.01
N PHE A 78 2.79 -13.42 -4.62
CA PHE A 78 3.08 -13.05 -6.02
C PHE A 78 4.34 -12.17 -6.20
N GLY A 79 5.05 -11.89 -5.09
CA GLY A 79 6.37 -11.27 -5.10
C GLY A 79 6.38 -9.74 -5.06
N ALA A 80 5.32 -9.09 -4.60
CA ALA A 80 5.33 -7.66 -4.34
C ALA A 80 6.47 -7.29 -3.38
N THR A 81 7.07 -6.12 -3.61
CA THR A 81 8.31 -5.69 -2.93
C THR A 81 8.14 -4.43 -2.10
N HIS A 82 7.19 -3.57 -2.48
CA HIS A 82 6.86 -2.34 -1.79
C HIS A 82 5.35 -2.33 -1.55
N VAL A 83 4.95 -2.60 -0.31
CA VAL A 83 3.55 -2.76 0.06
C VAL A 83 3.23 -1.82 1.21
N ILE A 84 2.21 -0.99 1.01
CA ILE A 84 1.54 -0.27 2.10
C ILE A 84 0.40 -1.18 2.55
N HIS A 85 0.62 -1.86 3.67
CA HIS A 85 -0.38 -2.69 4.29
C HIS A 85 -1.28 -1.83 5.16
N SER A 86 -2.56 -1.74 4.79
CA SER A 86 -3.56 -0.98 5.55
C SER A 86 -4.43 -1.96 6.34
N PRO A 87 -4.21 -2.11 7.66
CA PRO A 87 -5.10 -2.94 8.47
C PRO A 87 -6.49 -2.30 8.47
N GLN A 88 -7.55 -3.10 8.36
CA GLN A 88 -8.94 -2.61 8.31
C GLN A 88 -9.47 -2.06 9.65
N ASP A 89 -8.59 -1.56 10.53
CA ASP A 89 -8.96 -0.94 11.78
C ASP A 89 -9.39 0.53 11.55
N LYS A 90 -10.71 0.76 11.59
CA LYS A 90 -11.31 2.10 11.45
C LYS A 90 -10.80 3.12 12.48
N LYS A 91 -10.26 2.69 13.62
CA LYS A 91 -9.69 3.59 14.65
C LYS A 91 -8.27 4.07 14.30
N LYS A 92 -7.60 3.38 13.38
CA LYS A 92 -6.23 3.65 12.93
C LYS A 92 -6.17 3.91 11.41
N ALA A 93 -7.21 4.52 10.84
CA ALA A 93 -7.31 4.75 9.39
C ALA A 93 -6.14 5.57 8.81
N ASP A 94 -5.47 6.39 9.63
CA ASP A 94 -4.30 7.19 9.23
C ASP A 94 -2.96 6.48 9.50
N SER A 95 -2.97 5.26 10.02
CA SER A 95 -1.77 4.46 10.33
C SER A 95 -1.71 3.25 9.41
N VAL A 96 -0.57 3.08 8.75
CA VAL A 96 -0.31 1.98 7.83
C VAL A 96 1.02 1.34 8.16
N GLU A 97 1.15 0.06 7.85
CA GLU A 97 2.43 -0.64 7.88
C GLU A 97 3.05 -0.58 6.48
N ILE A 98 4.35 -0.33 6.40
CA ILE A 98 5.04 -0.24 5.11
C ILE A 98 6.11 -1.31 5.05
N TYR A 99 5.94 -2.24 4.12
CA TYR A 99 6.87 -3.33 3.85
C TYR A 99 7.68 -2.97 2.61
N VAL A 100 8.99 -2.79 2.79
CA VAL A 100 9.91 -2.41 1.71
C VAL A 100 11.04 -3.41 1.69
N ARG A 101 11.19 -4.07 0.54
CA ARG A 101 12.27 -5.01 0.30
C ARG A 101 13.59 -4.27 0.16
N GLN A 102 14.61 -4.74 0.88
CA GLN A 102 15.98 -4.27 0.67
C GLN A 102 16.63 -4.92 -0.58
N PRO A 103 17.58 -4.25 -1.26
CA PRO A 103 18.05 -4.64 -2.60
C PRO A 103 18.86 -5.95 -2.69
N ALA A 104 19.06 -6.69 -1.60
CA ALA A 104 19.87 -7.92 -1.62
C ALA A 104 19.17 -9.01 -2.45
N ALA A 105 19.61 -9.20 -3.70
CA ALA A 105 18.96 -10.07 -4.69
C ALA A 105 18.74 -11.52 -4.19
N MET A 106 19.67 -12.09 -3.41
CA MET A 106 19.48 -13.43 -2.82
C MET A 106 18.38 -13.47 -1.76
N GLU A 107 18.36 -12.49 -0.84
CA GLU A 107 17.32 -12.40 0.20
C GLU A 107 15.94 -12.18 -0.44
N SER A 108 15.91 -11.47 -1.57
CA SER A 108 14.69 -11.21 -2.32
C SER A 108 14.06 -12.48 -2.93
N MET A 109 14.88 -13.36 -3.51
CA MET A 109 14.39 -14.63 -4.04
C MET A 109 13.91 -15.53 -2.91
N PHE A 110 14.64 -15.51 -1.79
CA PHE A 110 14.33 -16.32 -0.63
C PHE A 110 13.03 -15.92 0.05
N MET A 111 12.76 -14.62 0.17
CA MET A 111 11.52 -14.09 0.74
C MET A 111 10.30 -14.44 -0.13
N HIS A 112 10.40 -14.27 -1.46
CA HIS A 112 9.29 -14.62 -2.36
C HIS A 112 9.04 -16.13 -2.39
N ALA A 113 10.11 -16.93 -2.54
CA ALA A 113 10.01 -18.38 -2.48
C ALA A 113 9.49 -18.86 -1.12
N GLY A 114 9.86 -18.20 -0.03
CA GLY A 114 9.38 -18.49 1.32
C GLY A 114 7.89 -18.22 1.49
N CYS A 115 7.39 -17.05 1.07
CA CYS A 115 5.95 -16.73 1.10
C CYS A 115 5.14 -17.73 0.26
N PHE A 116 5.58 -18.01 -0.96
CA PHE A 116 5.01 -19.06 -1.82
C PHE A 116 4.98 -20.43 -1.13
N PHE A 117 6.10 -20.83 -0.54
CA PHE A 117 6.22 -22.13 0.11
C PHE A 117 5.32 -22.24 1.34
N ILE A 118 5.17 -21.17 2.11
CA ILE A 118 4.25 -21.10 3.24
C ILE A 118 2.80 -21.26 2.75
N ALA A 119 2.39 -20.55 1.69
CA ALA A 119 1.06 -20.70 1.10
C ALA A 119 0.79 -22.13 0.63
N VAL A 120 1.77 -22.79 0.00
CA VAL A 120 1.66 -24.19 -0.44
C VAL A 120 1.54 -25.18 0.72
N LEU A 121 2.25 -24.96 1.84
CA LEU A 121 2.25 -25.89 2.97
C LEU A 121 1.09 -25.67 3.95
N VAL A 122 0.78 -24.42 4.28
CA VAL A 122 -0.25 -24.06 5.27
C VAL A 122 -1.63 -24.06 4.64
N GLY A 123 -1.68 -23.81 3.34
CA GLY A 123 -2.90 -23.49 2.62
C GLY A 123 -3.00 -21.99 2.33
N GLY A 124 -3.67 -21.68 1.24
CA GLY A 124 -3.96 -20.34 0.76
C GLY A 124 -5.16 -20.36 -0.18
N ASP A 125 -5.26 -19.34 -1.01
CA ASP A 125 -6.41 -19.13 -1.89
C ASP A 125 -6.74 -20.28 -2.85
N TYR A 126 -5.73 -20.99 -3.35
CA TYR A 126 -5.93 -22.05 -4.35
C TYR A 126 -6.04 -23.46 -3.75
N ASP A 127 -5.60 -23.63 -2.51
CA ASP A 127 -5.66 -24.86 -1.73
C ASP A 127 -5.80 -24.47 -0.26
N THR A 128 -7.00 -24.53 0.31
CA THR A 128 -7.23 -24.04 1.68
C THR A 128 -6.60 -24.93 2.75
N VAL A 129 -6.29 -26.19 2.38
CA VAL A 129 -5.79 -27.19 3.32
C VAL A 129 -4.27 -27.24 3.31
N GLY A 130 -3.66 -27.09 2.12
CA GLY A 130 -2.23 -27.29 1.91
C GLY A 130 -1.80 -28.68 2.36
N LEU A 131 -0.67 -28.78 3.06
CA LEU A 131 -0.23 -30.01 3.69
C LEU A 131 -0.91 -30.20 5.05
N HIS A 132 -1.89 -31.10 5.10
CA HIS A 132 -2.63 -31.40 6.33
C HIS A 132 -1.72 -31.66 7.55
N GLY A 133 -1.90 -30.87 8.62
CA GLY A 133 -1.10 -30.94 9.84
C GLY A 133 0.20 -30.10 9.81
N CYS A 134 0.49 -29.40 8.70
CA CYS A 134 1.58 -28.44 8.61
C CYS A 134 1.10 -27.03 8.96
N GLY A 135 1.39 -26.57 10.18
CA GLY A 135 1.05 -25.21 10.61
C GLY A 135 2.09 -24.15 10.20
N PRO A 136 1.77 -22.86 10.35
CA PRO A 136 2.64 -21.74 9.98
C PRO A 136 4.04 -21.79 10.59
N ALA A 137 4.18 -22.25 11.84
CA ALA A 137 5.47 -22.36 12.51
C ALA A 137 6.40 -23.39 11.83
N ILE A 138 5.85 -24.52 11.39
CA ILE A 138 6.61 -25.56 10.69
C ILE A 138 6.97 -25.07 9.29
N ALA A 139 5.98 -24.53 8.57
CA ALA A 139 6.18 -24.01 7.22
C ALA A 139 7.22 -22.88 7.18
N SER A 140 7.19 -21.96 8.14
CA SER A 140 8.19 -20.88 8.25
C SER A 140 9.58 -21.40 8.56
N GLY A 141 9.72 -22.41 9.42
CA GLY A 141 11.02 -23.05 9.66
C GLY A 141 11.55 -23.70 8.40
N LEU A 142 10.72 -24.49 7.70
CA LEU A 142 11.09 -25.12 6.43
C LEU A 142 11.35 -24.13 5.29
N ALA A 143 10.70 -22.97 5.28
CA ALA A 143 10.93 -21.92 4.31
C ALA A 143 12.36 -21.35 4.38
N SER A 144 13.03 -21.51 5.54
CA SER A 144 14.45 -21.17 5.72
C SER A 144 15.44 -22.20 5.16
N THR A 145 14.95 -23.29 4.57
CA THR A 145 15.78 -24.32 3.93
C THR A 145 15.80 -24.18 2.41
N GLN A 146 16.59 -25.01 1.72
CA GLN A 146 16.61 -25.05 0.24
C GLN A 146 15.34 -25.65 -0.38
N LEU A 147 14.39 -26.14 0.41
CA LEU A 147 13.12 -26.66 -0.10
C LEU A 147 12.28 -25.57 -0.79
N ALA A 148 12.21 -24.37 -0.20
CA ALA A 148 11.45 -23.25 -0.73
C ALA A 148 12.00 -22.73 -2.07
N PRO A 149 13.27 -22.29 -2.17
CA PRO A 149 13.81 -21.80 -3.44
C PRO A 149 13.87 -22.89 -4.51
N SER A 150 14.13 -24.15 -4.16
CA SER A 150 14.14 -25.23 -5.16
C SER A 150 12.75 -25.56 -5.71
N LEU A 151 11.71 -25.57 -4.87
CA LEU A 151 10.33 -25.75 -5.33
C LEU A 151 9.89 -24.58 -6.22
N PHE A 152 10.13 -23.35 -5.76
CA PHE A 152 9.76 -22.14 -6.49
C PHE A 152 10.43 -22.11 -7.88
N HIS A 153 11.74 -22.42 -7.94
CA HIS A 153 12.48 -22.50 -9.19
C HIS A 153 11.90 -23.56 -10.13
N ALA A 154 11.72 -24.80 -9.66
CA ALA A 154 11.16 -25.89 -10.47
C ALA A 154 9.76 -25.54 -11.00
N ALA A 155 8.87 -25.05 -10.12
CA ALA A 155 7.52 -24.62 -10.48
C ALA A 155 7.51 -23.41 -11.43
N THR A 156 8.60 -22.65 -11.55
CA THR A 156 8.71 -21.52 -12.48
C THR A 156 9.30 -21.97 -13.83
N VAL A 157 10.34 -22.80 -13.82
CA VAL A 157 11.16 -23.06 -15.02
C VAL A 157 10.79 -24.34 -15.74
N PHE A 158 10.58 -25.43 -15.00
CA PHE A 158 10.40 -26.76 -15.58
C PHE A 158 9.09 -26.85 -16.34
N ASP A 159 9.01 -27.74 -17.34
CA ASP A 159 7.74 -28.19 -17.90
C ASP A 159 6.99 -29.12 -16.93
N ASP A 160 5.83 -29.63 -17.33
CA ASP A 160 4.98 -30.40 -16.43
C ASP A 160 5.53 -31.80 -16.14
N ASP A 161 6.19 -32.45 -17.11
CA ASP A 161 6.79 -33.77 -16.90
C ASP A 161 8.04 -33.66 -16.01
N GLU A 162 8.88 -32.66 -16.28
CA GLU A 162 10.05 -32.33 -15.47
C GLU A 162 9.67 -31.96 -14.03
N LEU A 163 8.62 -31.15 -13.85
CA LEU A 163 8.12 -30.77 -12.53
C LEU A 163 7.61 -31.99 -11.77
N ASN A 164 6.81 -32.86 -12.39
CA ASN A 164 6.34 -34.09 -11.76
C ASN A 164 7.50 -34.99 -11.33
N CYS A 165 8.53 -35.13 -12.16
CA CYS A 165 9.74 -35.89 -11.81
C CYS A 165 10.49 -35.25 -10.63
N PHE A 166 10.66 -33.93 -10.64
CA PHE A 166 11.31 -33.19 -9.55
C PHE A 166 10.58 -33.33 -8.22
N LEU A 167 9.24 -33.31 -8.23
CA LEU A 167 8.43 -33.39 -7.02
C LEU A 167 8.61 -34.73 -6.28
N VAL A 168 8.98 -35.81 -6.97
CA VAL A 168 9.30 -37.10 -6.34
C VAL A 168 10.46 -36.96 -5.36
N GLU A 169 11.58 -36.42 -5.83
CA GLU A 169 12.77 -36.24 -5.00
C GLU A 169 12.60 -35.09 -3.99
N TRP A 170 11.87 -34.03 -4.38
CA TRP A 170 11.56 -32.95 -3.46
C TRP A 170 10.72 -33.43 -2.26
N ARG A 171 9.73 -34.32 -2.46
CA ARG A 171 8.97 -34.93 -1.36
C ARG A 171 9.85 -35.76 -0.43
N VAL A 172 10.82 -36.50 -0.97
CA VAL A 172 11.79 -37.25 -0.14
C VAL A 172 12.57 -36.30 0.76
N ARG A 173 13.06 -35.18 0.21
CA ARG A 173 13.75 -34.15 0.99
C ARG A 173 12.84 -33.52 2.04
N LEU A 174 11.59 -33.16 1.70
CA LEU A 174 10.62 -32.62 2.66
C LEU A 174 10.34 -33.61 3.81
N ARG A 175 10.15 -34.90 3.51
CA ARG A 175 9.98 -35.94 4.53
C ARG A 175 11.18 -36.01 5.46
N ARG A 176 12.40 -35.93 4.92
CA ARG A 176 13.65 -35.94 5.70
C ARG A 176 13.76 -34.72 6.61
N GLU A 177 13.55 -33.51 6.10
CA GLU A 177 13.60 -32.28 6.91
C GLU A 177 12.61 -32.35 8.08
N LEU A 178 11.41 -32.89 7.85
CA LEU A 178 10.41 -33.09 8.89
C LEU A 178 10.77 -34.22 9.87
N SER A 179 11.33 -35.34 9.42
CA SER A 179 11.57 -36.51 10.28
C SER A 179 12.87 -36.44 11.07
N GLU A 180 13.87 -35.75 10.54
CA GLU A 180 15.24 -35.70 11.06
C GLU A 180 15.65 -34.33 11.59
N ASP A 181 15.05 -33.24 11.08
CA ASP A 181 15.42 -31.84 11.40
C ASP A 181 16.96 -31.63 11.37
N PRO A 182 17.63 -31.96 10.25
CA PRO A 182 19.10 -32.05 10.20
C PRO A 182 19.79 -30.72 10.53
N ASP A 183 19.17 -29.61 10.12
CA ASP A 183 19.67 -28.25 10.36
C ASP A 183 19.11 -27.62 11.65
N GLY A 184 18.23 -28.32 12.37
CA GLY A 184 17.64 -27.85 13.63
C GLY A 184 16.69 -26.67 13.49
N VAL A 185 16.16 -26.42 12.28
CA VAL A 185 15.29 -25.27 11.98
C VAL A 185 13.90 -25.43 12.60
N LEU A 186 13.44 -26.66 12.81
CA LEU A 186 12.12 -26.94 13.40
C LEU A 186 12.16 -27.08 14.92
N LYS A 187 13.35 -27.31 15.50
CA LYS A 187 13.60 -27.56 16.93
C LYS A 187 12.98 -28.85 17.46
N GLN A 188 12.23 -29.58 16.63
CA GLN A 188 11.61 -30.87 16.93
C GLN A 188 11.32 -31.64 15.64
N CYS A 189 11.35 -32.97 15.71
CA CYS A 189 11.02 -33.82 14.57
C CYS A 189 9.50 -34.08 14.47
N HIS A 190 8.95 -33.91 13.29
CA HIS A 190 7.54 -34.09 12.94
C HIS A 190 7.31 -35.39 12.14
N ARG A 191 7.69 -36.54 12.71
CA ARG A 191 7.69 -37.84 12.01
C ARG A 191 6.30 -38.29 11.51
N MET A 192 5.25 -37.99 12.27
CA MET A 192 3.88 -38.30 11.85
C MET A 192 3.47 -37.49 10.61
N LEU A 193 3.81 -36.19 10.59
CA LEU A 193 3.57 -35.33 9.44
C LEU A 193 4.35 -35.82 8.21
N ALA A 194 5.63 -36.16 8.38
CA ALA A 194 6.47 -36.73 7.33
C ALA A 194 5.87 -38.02 6.72
N ALA A 195 5.30 -38.90 7.55
CA ALA A 195 4.66 -40.13 7.09
C ALA A 195 3.31 -39.87 6.38
N SER A 196 2.64 -38.76 6.69
CA SER A 196 1.33 -38.40 6.12
C SER A 196 1.39 -37.68 4.78
N ILE A 197 2.58 -37.29 4.29
CA ILE A 197 2.71 -36.56 3.02
C ILE A 197 2.27 -37.46 1.86
N PRO A 198 1.18 -37.14 1.14
CA PRO A 198 0.71 -37.94 0.02
C PRO A 198 1.57 -37.71 -1.23
N ASP A 199 1.58 -38.68 -2.15
CA ASP A 199 2.35 -38.56 -3.40
C ASP A 199 1.75 -37.57 -4.40
N SER A 200 0.48 -37.19 -4.21
CA SER A 200 -0.19 -36.12 -4.96
C SER A 200 0.20 -34.72 -4.51
N PHE A 201 0.89 -34.56 -3.37
CA PHE A 201 1.28 -33.25 -2.85
C PHE A 201 2.67 -32.81 -3.34
N PRO A 202 2.87 -31.52 -3.60
CA PRO A 202 1.85 -30.52 -3.92
C PRO A 202 1.26 -30.76 -5.32
N ASP A 203 0.06 -30.23 -5.57
CA ASP A 203 -0.55 -30.24 -6.90
C ASP A 203 0.24 -29.29 -7.85
N PRO A 204 0.81 -29.80 -8.96
CA PRO A 204 1.58 -28.97 -9.88
C PRO A 204 0.80 -27.79 -10.48
N GLY A 205 -0.49 -27.97 -10.77
CA GLY A 205 -1.36 -26.92 -11.29
C GLY A 205 -1.52 -25.77 -10.30
N ILE A 206 -1.68 -26.08 -9.02
CA ILE A 206 -1.75 -25.08 -7.94
C ILE A 206 -0.44 -24.31 -7.83
N LEU A 207 0.71 -24.99 -7.95
CA LEU A 207 2.01 -24.30 -7.96
C LEU A 207 2.09 -23.28 -9.11
N ARG A 208 1.57 -23.63 -10.31
CA ARG A 208 1.58 -22.72 -11.47
C ARG A 208 0.71 -21.49 -11.28
N LEU A 209 -0.40 -21.58 -10.54
CA LEU A 209 -1.24 -20.42 -10.27
C LEU A 209 -0.45 -19.32 -9.54
N TYR A 210 0.42 -19.70 -8.60
CA TYR A 210 1.31 -18.75 -7.91
C TYR A 210 2.55 -18.36 -8.72
N THR A 211 3.23 -19.30 -9.40
CA THR A 211 4.52 -19.00 -10.07
C THR A 211 4.38 -18.46 -11.50
N LYS A 212 3.25 -18.73 -12.15
CA LYS A 212 2.91 -18.28 -13.51
C LYS A 212 1.48 -17.72 -13.56
N PRO A 213 1.16 -16.69 -12.74
CA PRO A 213 -0.17 -16.09 -12.77
C PRO A 213 -0.41 -15.41 -14.13
N ALA A 214 -1.67 -15.32 -14.54
CA ALA A 214 -2.07 -14.64 -15.77
C ALA A 214 -2.03 -13.11 -15.57
N THR A 215 -0.86 -12.53 -15.83
CA THR A 215 -0.60 -11.07 -15.78
C THR A 215 -0.36 -10.49 -17.17
N MET A 216 -0.53 -9.17 -17.34
CA MET A 216 -0.46 -8.50 -18.64
C MET A 216 0.92 -8.66 -19.29
N SER A 217 1.97 -8.48 -18.48
CA SER A 217 3.37 -8.74 -18.84
C SER A 217 3.58 -10.16 -19.40
N ARG A 218 2.94 -11.16 -18.79
CA ARG A 218 3.05 -12.57 -19.21
C ARG A 218 2.22 -12.92 -20.43
N LEU A 219 1.16 -12.17 -20.71
CA LEU A 219 0.42 -12.24 -21.97
C LEU A 219 1.18 -11.59 -23.13
N GLY A 220 2.29 -10.88 -22.85
CA GLY A 220 3.08 -10.17 -23.85
C GLY A 220 2.44 -8.85 -24.28
N GLU A 221 1.49 -8.34 -23.50
CA GLU A 221 0.77 -7.10 -23.75
C GLU A 221 1.36 -5.95 -22.93
N LEU A 222 1.15 -4.72 -23.41
CA LEU A 222 1.65 -3.52 -22.76
C LEU A 222 0.60 -2.97 -21.79
N VAL A 223 1.02 -2.72 -20.56
CA VAL A 223 0.19 -2.00 -19.57
C VAL A 223 0.07 -0.54 -20.00
N PRO A 224 -1.14 0.05 -20.11
CA PRO A 224 -1.32 1.44 -20.53
C PRO A 224 -1.01 2.43 -19.39
N SER A 225 0.18 2.38 -18.81
CA SER A 225 0.54 3.12 -17.58
C SER A 225 1.08 4.54 -17.79
N ALA A 226 1.33 4.96 -19.03
CA ALA A 226 2.01 6.23 -19.34
C ALA A 226 1.32 7.49 -18.76
N HIS A 227 0.04 7.40 -18.41
CA HIS A 227 -0.73 8.51 -17.86
C HIS A 227 -0.84 8.46 -16.34
N TRP A 228 -0.35 7.41 -15.67
CA TRP A 228 -0.50 7.21 -14.22
C TRP A 228 0.42 8.08 -13.36
N GLU A 229 1.43 8.73 -13.94
CA GLU A 229 2.43 9.51 -13.22
C GLU A 229 1.88 10.75 -12.50
N LYS A 230 0.69 11.21 -12.89
CA LYS A 230 0.08 12.45 -12.41
C LYS A 230 -1.34 12.15 -11.97
N PRO A 231 -1.90 12.83 -10.95
CA PRO A 231 -3.32 12.64 -10.65
C PRO A 231 -4.16 13.03 -11.87
N GLY A 232 -5.22 12.30 -12.19
CA GLY A 232 -6.11 12.59 -13.33
C GLY A 232 -7.06 13.77 -13.11
N ASN A 233 -7.95 14.04 -14.07
CA ASN A 233 -8.85 15.20 -14.05
C ASN A 233 -10.13 14.96 -13.23
N LEU A 234 -10.53 15.91 -12.38
CA LEU A 234 -11.81 15.84 -11.67
C LEU A 234 -12.96 16.29 -12.59
N ASP A 235 -14.05 15.53 -12.62
CA ASP A 235 -15.32 15.95 -13.22
C ASP A 235 -16.30 16.35 -12.10
N ILE A 236 -16.31 17.65 -11.77
CA ILE A 236 -17.18 18.20 -10.73
C ILE A 236 -18.66 17.99 -11.05
N THR A 237 -19.05 18.04 -12.33
CA THR A 237 -20.44 17.82 -12.75
C THR A 237 -20.83 16.37 -12.49
N GLN A 238 -20.00 15.42 -12.90
CA GLN A 238 -20.26 14.00 -12.64
C GLN A 238 -20.24 13.69 -11.13
N ILE A 239 -19.29 14.25 -10.36
CA ILE A 239 -19.24 14.09 -8.90
C ILE A 239 -20.54 14.59 -8.27
N ILE A 240 -21.00 15.80 -8.60
CA ILE A 240 -22.24 16.37 -8.06
C ILE A 240 -23.44 15.50 -8.41
N GLY A 241 -23.56 15.09 -9.67
CA GLY A 241 -24.65 14.22 -10.13
C GLY A 241 -24.68 12.88 -9.40
N LEU A 242 -23.51 12.24 -9.22
CA LEU A 242 -23.40 10.98 -8.49
C LEU A 242 -23.70 11.15 -7.00
N LEU A 243 -23.22 12.22 -6.37
CA LEU A 243 -23.45 12.48 -4.94
C LEU A 243 -24.93 12.74 -4.65
N ASP A 244 -25.60 13.51 -5.50
CA ASP A 244 -27.03 13.75 -5.36
C ASP A 244 -27.83 12.46 -5.58
N LEU A 245 -27.55 11.76 -6.68
CA LEU A 245 -28.28 10.55 -7.06
C LEU A 245 -28.10 9.39 -6.06
N ARG A 246 -26.91 9.21 -5.49
CA ARG A 246 -26.58 8.04 -4.65
C ARG A 246 -26.69 8.31 -3.17
N PHE A 247 -26.36 9.52 -2.71
CA PHE A 247 -26.39 9.86 -1.29
C PHE A 247 -27.50 10.83 -0.90
N GLY A 248 -28.30 11.32 -1.86
CA GLY A 248 -29.40 12.24 -1.59
C GLY A 248 -28.92 13.53 -0.93
N TRP A 249 -27.76 14.04 -1.36
CA TRP A 249 -27.18 15.23 -0.71
C TRP A 249 -28.04 16.47 -0.92
N GLY A 250 -28.79 16.56 -2.02
CA GLY A 250 -29.81 17.56 -2.28
C GLY A 250 -29.28 18.98 -2.11
N ASP A 251 -30.11 19.82 -1.50
CA ASP A 251 -29.83 21.23 -1.26
C ASP A 251 -28.54 21.50 -0.44
N ASP A 252 -28.13 20.57 0.44
CA ASP A 252 -26.95 20.73 1.30
C ASP A 252 -25.63 20.23 0.67
N ILE A 253 -25.68 19.82 -0.61
CA ILE A 253 -24.51 19.24 -1.30
C ILE A 253 -23.29 20.16 -1.27
N PHE A 254 -23.48 21.50 -1.31
CA PHE A 254 -22.38 22.46 -1.26
C PHE A 254 -21.60 22.40 0.06
N ASN A 255 -22.30 22.47 1.21
CA ASN A 255 -21.63 22.42 2.51
C ASN A 255 -20.94 21.07 2.73
N LYS A 256 -21.54 19.99 2.21
CA LYS A 256 -20.95 18.65 2.27
C LYS A 256 -19.71 18.53 1.37
N LEU A 257 -19.72 19.10 0.17
CA LEU A 257 -18.53 19.18 -0.68
C LEU A 257 -17.39 19.93 0.02
N LEU A 258 -17.68 21.10 0.61
CA LEU A 258 -16.71 21.86 1.39
C LEU A 258 -16.13 21.05 2.55
N LYS A 259 -16.98 20.27 3.23
CA LYS A 259 -16.59 19.49 4.40
C LYS A 259 -15.80 18.23 4.07
N TYR A 260 -16.15 17.52 3.00
CA TYR A 260 -15.68 16.15 2.77
C TYR A 260 -14.76 16.00 1.56
N VAL A 261 -14.87 16.86 0.56
CA VAL A 261 -14.17 16.70 -0.73
C VAL A 261 -13.09 17.75 -0.92
N TRP A 262 -13.38 18.97 -0.45
CA TRP A 262 -12.65 20.16 -0.86
C TRP A 262 -11.18 20.20 -0.46
N ASP A 263 -10.86 19.76 0.77
CA ASP A 263 -9.48 19.68 1.25
C ASP A 263 -8.63 18.78 0.33
N GLY A 264 -9.19 17.65 -0.13
CA GLY A 264 -8.53 16.75 -1.08
C GLY A 264 -8.30 17.41 -2.43
N CYS A 265 -9.30 18.12 -2.97
CA CYS A 265 -9.19 18.86 -4.23
C CYS A 265 -8.09 19.94 -4.16
N CYS A 266 -8.06 20.73 -3.09
CA CYS A 266 -7.02 21.75 -2.86
C CYS A 266 -5.61 21.15 -2.88
N ILE A 267 -5.38 20.05 -2.14
CA ILE A 267 -4.08 19.39 -2.10
C ILE A 267 -3.70 18.84 -3.47
N ARG A 268 -4.64 18.21 -4.17
CA ARG A 268 -4.42 17.65 -5.51
C ARG A 268 -4.03 18.74 -6.51
N ASP A 269 -4.70 19.89 -6.51
CA ASP A 269 -4.39 21.00 -7.40
C ASP A 269 -3.05 21.67 -7.07
N LEU A 270 -2.72 21.83 -5.78
CA LEU A 270 -1.40 22.30 -5.35
C LEU A 270 -0.30 21.36 -5.84
N VAL A 271 -0.46 20.04 -5.67
CA VAL A 271 0.50 19.04 -6.15
C VAL A 271 0.68 19.13 -7.66
N LYS A 272 -0.40 19.27 -8.44
CA LYS A 272 -0.30 19.42 -9.89
C LYS A 272 0.46 20.67 -10.31
N SER A 273 0.28 21.77 -9.59
CA SER A 273 1.00 23.01 -9.86
C SER A 273 2.52 22.85 -9.68
N CYS A 274 2.97 21.91 -8.84
CA CYS A 274 4.38 21.58 -8.68
C CYS A 274 4.99 20.87 -9.90
N PHE A 275 4.19 20.15 -10.71
CA PHE A 275 4.69 19.36 -11.85
C PHE A 275 4.71 20.12 -13.19
N LEU A 276 4.02 21.27 -13.31
CA LEU A 276 3.82 21.94 -14.61
C LEU A 276 3.97 23.47 -14.50
N PRO A 277 5.04 24.08 -15.07
CA PRO A 277 5.21 25.54 -15.08
C PRO A 277 4.27 26.30 -16.04
N ALA A 278 3.50 25.61 -16.90
CA ALA A 278 2.70 26.27 -17.94
C ALA A 278 1.36 25.55 -18.20
N LEU A 279 0.26 26.26 -17.91
CA LEU A 279 -1.05 26.18 -18.59
C LEU A 279 -1.63 24.79 -18.87
N SER A 280 -1.61 23.88 -17.90
CA SER A 280 -2.52 22.73 -17.92
C SER A 280 -3.66 22.98 -16.93
N GLN A 281 -4.86 22.52 -17.30
CA GLN A 281 -6.12 22.73 -16.59
C GLN A 281 -6.00 22.35 -15.10
N SER A 282 -5.82 23.34 -14.23
CA SER A 282 -6.31 23.19 -12.86
C SER A 282 -7.84 23.25 -12.94
N TYR A 283 -8.52 22.26 -12.36
CA TYR A 283 -9.99 22.11 -12.44
C TYR A 283 -10.71 23.34 -11.90
N LEU A 284 -10.06 24.01 -10.96
CA LEU A 284 -10.59 25.14 -10.21
C LEU A 284 -9.68 26.36 -10.40
N GLY A 285 -8.76 26.32 -11.38
CA GLY A 285 -7.63 27.23 -11.53
C GLY A 285 -6.61 27.21 -10.38
N LEU A 286 -5.38 27.67 -10.66
CA LEU A 286 -4.30 27.68 -9.67
C LEU A 286 -4.82 28.21 -8.32
N PRO A 287 -4.70 27.41 -7.24
CA PRO A 287 -5.25 27.78 -5.94
C PRO A 287 -4.66 29.11 -5.52
N VAL A 288 -5.51 30.14 -5.43
CA VAL A 288 -5.06 31.48 -5.05
C VAL A 288 -4.90 31.48 -3.54
N ILE A 289 -3.68 31.19 -3.11
CA ILE A 289 -3.31 31.21 -1.69
C ILE A 289 -3.37 32.65 -1.20
N ARG A 290 -4.31 32.92 -0.29
CA ARG A 290 -4.48 34.23 0.31
C ARG A 290 -3.33 34.50 1.27
N HIS A 291 -3.27 33.72 2.34
CA HIS A 291 -2.20 33.77 3.34
C HIS A 291 -2.11 32.46 4.14
N ILE A 292 -0.98 32.30 4.82
CA ILE A 292 -0.73 31.22 5.76
C ILE A 292 -1.02 31.73 7.17
N THR A 293 -1.79 30.99 7.95
CA THR A 293 -2.23 31.41 9.29
C THR A 293 -1.46 30.69 10.40
N TRP A 294 -1.16 29.41 10.20
CA TRP A 294 -0.55 28.57 11.23
C TRP A 294 0.46 27.59 10.62
N THR A 295 1.39 27.11 11.44
CA THR A 295 2.26 25.97 11.14
C THR A 295 2.31 25.00 12.32
N ALA A 296 2.23 23.70 12.06
CA ALA A 296 2.24 22.66 13.08
C ALA A 296 2.81 21.35 12.52
N VAL A 297 3.47 20.55 13.35
CA VAL A 297 3.80 19.16 13.03
C VAL A 297 2.56 18.31 13.32
N LYS A 298 1.96 17.75 12.28
CA LYS A 298 0.71 16.97 12.40
C LYS A 298 0.92 15.46 12.43
N ILE A 299 2.04 15.00 11.90
CA ILE A 299 2.40 13.58 11.84
C ILE A 299 3.48 13.35 12.89
N GLN A 300 3.24 12.38 13.77
CA GLN A 300 4.19 11.99 14.81
C GLN A 300 5.31 11.11 14.20
N SER A 301 6.21 11.74 13.45
CA SER A 301 7.41 11.10 12.89
C SER A 301 8.57 12.09 12.87
N THR A 302 9.78 11.60 13.10
CA THR A 302 11.02 12.39 13.12
C THR A 302 11.39 12.95 11.73
N THR A 303 10.93 12.29 10.67
CA THR A 303 11.13 12.69 9.27
C THR A 303 9.96 13.49 8.71
N ALA A 304 8.85 13.62 9.44
CA ALA A 304 7.67 14.31 8.95
C ALA A 304 7.91 15.82 8.85
N PRO A 305 7.67 16.44 7.68
CA PRO A 305 7.70 17.88 7.57
C PRO A 305 6.54 18.52 8.34
N PRO A 306 6.68 19.79 8.78
CA PRO A 306 5.53 20.51 9.30
C PRO A 306 4.45 20.65 8.21
N SER A 307 3.23 20.94 8.64
CA SER A 307 2.13 21.35 7.77
C SER A 307 1.79 22.80 8.05
N TYR A 308 1.35 23.51 7.02
CA TYR A 308 0.86 24.88 7.10
C TYR A 308 -0.64 24.90 6.96
N PHE A 309 -1.30 25.75 7.74
CA PHE A 309 -2.73 26.01 7.61
C PHE A 309 -2.91 27.19 6.67
N VAL A 310 -3.49 26.91 5.49
CA VAL A 310 -3.49 27.80 4.35
C VAL A 310 -4.92 28.20 4.01
N GLU A 311 -5.19 29.51 3.94
CA GLU A 311 -6.46 30.01 3.41
C GLU A 311 -6.38 30.11 1.88
N VAL A 312 -7.31 29.45 1.19
CA VAL A 312 -7.37 29.36 -0.28
C VAL A 312 -8.70 29.94 -0.76
N TRP A 313 -8.65 30.79 -1.79
CA TRP A 313 -9.86 31.29 -2.45
C TRP A 313 -10.52 30.21 -3.30
N LEU A 314 -11.85 30.16 -3.25
CA LEU A 314 -12.70 29.19 -3.94
C LEU A 314 -13.41 29.77 -5.17
N THR A 315 -13.12 31.00 -5.59
CA THR A 315 -13.93 31.71 -6.61
C THR A 315 -14.16 30.87 -7.87
N LYS A 316 -13.10 30.37 -8.49
CA LYS A 316 -13.20 29.53 -9.69
C LYS A 316 -13.83 28.16 -9.44
N ALA A 317 -13.68 27.65 -8.24
CA ALA A 317 -14.36 26.43 -7.84
C ALA A 317 -15.86 26.61 -7.72
N MET A 318 -16.27 27.74 -7.16
CA MET A 318 -17.66 28.13 -7.05
C MET A 318 -18.26 28.31 -8.44
N ASP A 319 -17.52 28.88 -9.38
CA ASP A 319 -17.93 28.97 -10.79
C ASP A 319 -18.16 27.57 -11.40
N ALA A 320 -17.23 26.63 -11.16
CA ALA A 320 -17.36 25.26 -11.64
C ALA A 320 -18.55 24.52 -11.02
N VAL A 321 -18.77 24.67 -9.71
CA VAL A 321 -19.93 24.09 -9.02
C VAL A 321 -21.23 24.72 -9.51
N ALA A 322 -21.29 26.04 -9.68
CA ALA A 322 -22.48 26.71 -10.21
C ALA A 322 -22.81 26.24 -11.63
N ALA A 323 -21.81 26.12 -12.50
CA ALA A 323 -21.98 25.59 -13.85
C ALA A 323 -22.46 24.13 -13.84
N ALA A 324 -21.96 23.30 -12.91
CA ALA A 324 -22.42 21.93 -12.74
C ALA A 324 -23.88 21.84 -12.29
N PHE A 325 -24.30 22.68 -11.35
CA PHE A 325 -25.70 22.75 -10.90
C PHE A 325 -26.64 23.14 -12.04
N GLU A 326 -26.26 24.14 -12.83
CA GLU A 326 -27.01 24.56 -14.01
C GLU A 326 -27.13 23.42 -15.03
N ALA A 327 -26.02 22.73 -15.33
CA ALA A 327 -26.02 21.59 -16.25
C ALA A 327 -26.91 20.44 -15.77
N LEU A 328 -26.98 20.21 -14.46
CA LEU A 328 -27.79 19.15 -13.84
C LEU A 328 -29.22 19.58 -13.50
N HIS A 329 -29.60 20.83 -13.80
CA HIS A 329 -30.90 21.40 -13.46
C HIS A 329 -31.24 21.32 -11.95
N LEU A 330 -30.21 21.41 -11.11
CA LEU A 330 -30.36 21.40 -9.65
C LEU A 330 -30.60 22.83 -9.14
N SER A 331 -31.46 22.99 -8.13
CA SER A 331 -31.65 24.28 -7.47
C SER A 331 -30.40 24.65 -6.66
N ALA A 332 -29.74 25.74 -7.06
CA ALA A 332 -28.62 26.27 -6.30
C ALA A 332 -29.12 26.77 -4.93
N CYS A 333 -28.53 26.27 -3.85
CA CYS A 333 -28.77 26.85 -2.53
C CYS A 333 -28.10 28.22 -2.41
N HIS A 334 -28.90 29.24 -2.08
CA HIS A 334 -28.44 30.57 -1.67
C HIS A 334 -27.82 30.55 -0.26
N GLY A 335 -26.85 29.67 -0.01
CA GLY A 335 -26.03 29.66 1.19
C GLY A 335 -24.88 30.66 1.04
N SER A 336 -24.60 31.43 2.09
CA SER A 336 -23.50 32.41 2.15
C SER A 336 -22.26 31.90 1.42
N TYR A 337 -21.89 32.57 0.33
CA TYR A 337 -20.72 32.26 -0.47
C TYR A 337 -19.46 32.38 0.40
N ASN A 338 -19.05 31.30 1.07
CA ASN A 338 -17.74 31.22 1.68
C ASN A 338 -16.74 31.22 0.52
N ILE A 339 -16.21 32.40 0.23
CA ILE A 339 -15.30 32.61 -0.90
C ILE A 339 -13.92 32.00 -0.60
N SER A 340 -13.66 31.55 0.63
CA SER A 340 -12.42 30.89 1.02
C SER A 340 -12.65 29.73 1.99
N THR A 341 -11.66 28.83 2.03
CA THR A 341 -11.56 27.74 3.02
C THR A 341 -10.13 27.63 3.53
N CYS A 342 -9.93 26.92 4.63
CA CYS A 342 -8.62 26.67 5.20
C CYS A 342 -8.28 25.18 5.19
N VAL A 343 -7.14 24.85 4.60
CA VAL A 343 -6.67 23.46 4.46
C VAL A 343 -5.27 23.31 5.05
N TRP A 344 -4.98 22.14 5.64
CA TRP A 344 -3.63 21.81 6.08
C TRP A 344 -2.81 21.22 4.94
N VAL A 345 -1.72 21.90 4.58
CA VAL A 345 -0.85 21.53 3.46
C VAL A 345 0.55 21.15 3.99
N PRO A 346 1.08 19.96 3.68
CA PRO A 346 2.46 19.60 3.98
C PRO A 346 3.48 20.60 3.42
N ALA A 347 4.53 20.91 4.18
CA ALA A 347 5.54 21.91 3.82
C ALA A 347 6.15 21.72 2.43
N PRO A 348 6.55 20.51 1.98
CA PRO A 348 7.17 20.35 0.66
C PRO A 348 6.26 20.81 -0.49
N ILE A 349 4.95 20.59 -0.37
CA ILE A 349 3.97 20.97 -1.39
C ILE A 349 3.84 22.49 -1.44
N ILE A 350 3.63 23.15 -0.28
CA ILE A 350 3.42 24.59 -0.25
C ILE A 350 4.69 25.39 -0.56
N MET A 351 5.86 24.87 -0.17
CA MET A 351 7.14 25.47 -0.53
C MET A 351 7.40 25.39 -2.04
N SER A 352 7.00 24.30 -2.68
CA SER A 352 7.09 24.17 -4.14
C SER A 352 6.06 25.05 -4.86
N ALA A 353 4.81 25.10 -4.39
CA ALA A 353 3.73 25.83 -5.05
C ALA A 353 3.76 27.35 -4.78
N ALA A 354 4.23 27.80 -3.61
CA ALA A 354 4.14 29.19 -3.16
C ALA A 354 5.20 29.55 -2.09
N ALA A 355 6.49 29.36 -2.41
CA ALA A 355 7.60 29.71 -1.52
C ALA A 355 7.52 31.14 -0.97
N ASP A 356 7.14 32.12 -1.79
CA ASP A 356 7.06 33.53 -1.39
C ASP A 356 6.06 33.77 -0.25
N LYS A 357 5.00 32.96 -0.17
CA LYS A 357 3.99 33.03 0.89
C LYS A 357 4.51 32.43 2.20
N VAL A 358 5.30 31.36 2.11
CA VAL A 358 5.98 30.75 3.26
C VAL A 358 6.98 31.74 3.85
N ASP A 359 7.80 32.38 3.01
CA ASP A 359 8.77 33.39 3.43
C ASP A 359 8.09 34.56 4.13
N LYS A 360 7.05 35.15 3.51
CA LYS A 360 6.24 36.24 4.10
C LYS A 360 5.66 35.85 5.45
N PHE A 361 5.14 34.63 5.58
CA PHE A 361 4.60 34.13 6.85
C PHE A 361 5.66 34.12 7.94
N HIS A 362 6.85 33.57 7.68
CA HIS A 362 7.93 33.53 8.67
C HIS A 362 8.49 34.92 8.99
N MET A 363 8.61 35.80 8.00
CA MET A 363 9.03 37.19 8.21
C MET A 363 8.04 37.96 9.11
N SER A 364 6.74 37.77 8.91
CA SER A 364 5.70 38.49 9.66
C SER A 364 5.41 37.93 11.05
N SER A 365 5.49 36.60 11.23
CA SER A 365 5.01 35.91 12.44
C SER A 365 6.08 35.73 13.53
N ARG A 366 7.36 36.00 13.20
CA ARG A 366 8.54 35.66 14.04
C ARG A 366 8.58 34.19 14.50
N LYS A 367 7.79 33.31 13.87
CA LYS A 367 7.82 31.86 14.16
C LYS A 367 8.98 31.24 13.39
N ILE A 368 9.79 30.46 14.10
CA ILE A 368 10.92 29.74 13.51
C ILE A 368 10.39 28.70 12.52
N LEU A 369 11.08 28.55 11.38
CA LEU A 369 10.83 27.47 10.44
C LEU A 369 11.08 26.14 11.14
N ILE A 370 10.05 25.30 11.24
CA ILE A 370 10.21 23.97 11.83
C ILE A 370 10.87 23.08 10.79
N THR A 371 12.11 22.69 11.03
CA THR A 371 12.81 21.69 10.22
C THR A 371 12.65 20.30 10.85
N PRO A 372 12.41 19.25 10.05
CA PRO A 372 12.46 17.87 10.55
C PRO A 372 13.77 17.60 11.29
N SER A 373 13.73 16.76 12.33
CA SER A 373 14.94 16.38 13.06
C SER A 373 15.84 15.44 12.26
N VAL A 374 15.24 14.69 11.33
CA VAL A 374 15.93 13.80 10.41
C VAL A 374 15.47 14.12 8.98
N PRO A 375 16.38 14.21 7.99
CA PRO A 375 15.97 14.39 6.61
C PRO A 375 15.10 13.22 6.15
N TYR A 376 14.03 13.52 5.41
CA TYR A 376 13.22 12.49 4.78
C TYR A 376 14.10 11.68 3.81
N VAL A 377 14.18 10.38 4.04
CA VAL A 377 14.79 9.43 3.12
C VAL A 377 13.67 8.83 2.28
N PRO A 378 13.61 9.08 0.96
CA PRO A 378 12.62 8.47 0.11
C PRO A 378 12.65 6.95 0.23
N VAL A 379 11.49 6.36 0.47
CA VAL A 379 11.35 4.91 0.59
C VAL A 379 11.67 4.21 -0.74
N CYS A 380 11.38 4.88 -1.86
CA CYS A 380 11.84 4.51 -3.19
C CYS A 380 12.80 5.58 -3.71
N ILE A 381 14.01 5.18 -4.11
CA ILE A 381 14.92 6.06 -4.86
C ILE A 381 14.61 5.83 -6.34
N PRO A 382 14.18 6.85 -7.09
CA PRO A 382 13.99 6.71 -8.53
C PRO A 382 15.31 6.25 -9.16
N ASN A 383 15.29 5.14 -9.90
CA ASN A 383 16.43 4.70 -10.69
C ASN A 383 16.81 5.83 -11.67
N GLY A 384 17.84 6.61 -11.34
CA GLY A 384 18.33 7.72 -12.17
C GLY A 384 18.72 9.02 -11.46
N SER A 385 18.65 9.11 -10.12
CA SER A 385 19.15 10.32 -9.44
C SER A 385 19.91 9.99 -8.15
N MET A 386 21.21 9.77 -8.27
CA MET A 386 22.14 10.15 -7.20
C MET A 386 22.10 11.68 -7.08
N VAL A 387 21.12 12.21 -6.33
CA VAL A 387 21.25 13.55 -5.78
C VAL A 387 22.03 13.38 -4.48
N THR A 388 23.33 13.64 -4.55
CA THR A 388 24.12 13.89 -3.35
C THR A 388 23.49 15.07 -2.59
N PRO A 389 23.29 14.96 -1.28
CA PRO A 389 22.83 16.10 -0.49
C PRO A 389 23.89 17.21 -0.60
N THR A 390 23.53 18.31 -1.26
CA THR A 390 24.39 19.48 -1.34
C THR A 390 24.46 20.09 0.06
N SER A 391 25.62 19.97 0.71
CA SER A 391 25.89 20.60 2.00
C SER A 391 26.03 22.11 1.83
N ALA A 392 24.92 22.84 1.92
CA ALA A 392 24.94 24.29 2.06
C ALA A 392 24.92 24.65 3.56
N LEU A 393 26.05 24.49 4.25
CA LEU A 393 26.31 25.08 5.57
C LEU A 393 27.81 25.00 5.91
N ALA A 394 28.60 25.86 5.29
CA ALA A 394 29.91 26.29 5.82
C ALA A 394 30.36 27.57 5.10
N ALA A 395 29.77 28.70 5.48
CA ALA A 395 30.36 30.02 5.25
C ALA A 395 30.58 30.66 6.62
N HIS A 396 31.82 30.61 7.10
CA HIS A 396 32.50 31.63 7.93
C HIS A 396 33.73 31.01 8.62
N ALA A 397 34.89 31.12 7.98
CA ALA A 397 36.17 31.35 8.64
C ALA A 397 37.17 31.87 7.60
N GLU A 398 37.53 33.14 7.77
CA GLU A 398 38.51 33.89 6.97
C GLU A 398 39.95 33.49 7.34
N THR A 399 40.80 33.39 6.30
CA THR A 399 42.27 33.64 6.24
C THR A 399 43.18 32.73 7.11
N VAL A 400 44.20 32.04 6.58
CA VAL A 400 45.51 32.59 6.16
C VAL A 400 46.34 31.55 5.36
N SER A 401 46.82 32.00 4.19
CA SER A 401 48.08 31.71 3.46
C SER A 401 48.63 30.29 3.18
N ALA A 402 48.94 30.09 1.89
CA ALA A 402 50.28 29.80 1.31
C ALA A 402 50.56 28.41 0.70
N ALA A 403 51.10 28.48 -0.53
CA ALA A 403 52.14 27.64 -1.16
C ALA A 403 51.73 26.19 -1.54
N SER A 404 51.53 25.92 -2.84
CA SER A 404 52.53 25.42 -3.81
C SER A 404 52.91 23.94 -3.60
N ASP A 405 52.52 23.06 -4.51
CA ASP A 405 53.44 22.58 -5.55
C ASP A 405 52.90 21.34 -6.29
N THR A 406 53.17 21.40 -7.59
CA THR A 406 53.14 20.34 -8.58
C THR A 406 53.89 19.07 -8.15
N SER A 407 53.37 17.89 -8.48
CA SER A 407 54.01 16.99 -9.48
C SER A 407 53.31 15.64 -9.61
N THR A 408 52.94 15.35 -10.86
CA THR A 408 52.83 14.05 -11.52
C THR A 408 53.94 13.06 -11.12
N VAL A 409 53.64 11.76 -10.98
CA VAL A 409 54.27 10.65 -11.73
C VAL A 409 53.44 9.36 -11.56
N SER A 410 53.35 8.67 -12.68
CA SER A 410 52.64 7.45 -13.08
C SER A 410 53.42 6.14 -12.84
N ILE A 411 52.80 5.01 -13.24
CA ILE A 411 53.36 3.67 -13.62
C ILE A 411 53.34 2.65 -12.46
N GLN A 412 52.43 1.65 -12.48
CA GLN A 412 52.58 0.27 -13.04
C GLN A 412 53.74 -0.50 -12.39
N ASP A 413 53.76 -1.81 -12.12
CA ASP A 413 52.90 -2.99 -12.23
C ASP A 413 53.30 -3.82 -10.98
N SER A 414 52.60 -4.83 -10.47
CA SER A 414 52.69 -6.22 -10.94
C SER A 414 52.42 -7.17 -9.76
N SER A 415 51.70 -8.25 -10.07
CA SER A 415 51.68 -9.59 -9.46
C SER A 415 52.42 -9.84 -8.13
N ALA A 416 51.74 -10.48 -7.18
CA ALA A 416 52.00 -11.87 -6.81
C ALA A 416 51.09 -12.35 -5.66
N ALA A 417 50.76 -13.64 -5.74
CA ALA A 417 49.96 -14.40 -4.81
C ALA A 417 50.40 -14.30 -3.35
N SER A 418 49.44 -14.37 -2.43
CA SER A 418 49.63 -15.01 -1.13
C SER A 418 48.30 -15.47 -0.56
N SER A 419 48.24 -16.78 -0.35
CA SER A 419 47.34 -17.52 0.52
C SER A 419 46.95 -16.75 1.78
N SER A 420 45.65 -16.66 2.06
CA SER A 420 45.17 -16.78 3.43
C SER A 420 43.72 -17.29 3.46
N THR A 421 43.60 -18.48 4.05
CA THR A 421 42.49 -18.99 4.86
C THR A 421 41.42 -17.95 5.23
N LEU A 422 40.16 -18.22 4.87
CA LEU A 422 38.99 -17.56 5.44
C LEU A 422 38.06 -18.61 6.07
N PRO A 423 37.43 -18.26 7.22
CA PRO A 423 36.82 -19.21 8.13
C PRO A 423 35.40 -19.59 7.70
N THR A 424 35.10 -20.88 7.86
CA THR A 424 33.74 -21.40 8.04
C THR A 424 33.05 -20.64 9.16
N THR A 425 32.04 -19.83 8.80
CA THR A 425 31.03 -19.38 9.75
C THR A 425 29.65 -19.76 9.18
N ASN A 426 29.15 -20.90 9.65
CA ASN A 426 27.74 -21.24 9.58
C ASN A 426 26.98 -20.18 10.37
N LYS A 427 26.35 -19.23 9.67
CA LYS A 427 25.29 -18.41 10.24
C LYS A 427 23.96 -19.03 9.83
N SER A 428 23.29 -19.64 10.83
CA SER A 428 21.85 -19.87 10.80
C SER A 428 21.16 -18.55 10.44
N MET A 429 20.42 -18.55 9.33
CA MET A 429 19.61 -17.42 8.89
C MET A 429 18.33 -17.41 9.71
N ILE A 430 18.24 -16.49 10.66
CA ILE A 430 16.99 -16.14 11.33
C ILE A 430 16.33 -15.06 10.47
N LEU A 431 15.07 -15.28 10.11
CA LEU A 431 14.22 -14.31 9.40
C LEU A 431 13.94 -13.15 10.36
N ASP A 432 14.74 -12.09 10.29
CA ASP A 432 14.60 -10.92 11.16
C ASP A 432 13.81 -9.83 10.42
N LEU A 433 12.48 -9.85 10.59
CA LEU A 433 11.60 -8.73 10.25
C LEU A 433 11.68 -7.73 11.40
N THR A 434 12.72 -6.90 11.40
CA THR A 434 12.88 -5.87 12.44
C THR A 434 11.80 -4.81 12.28
N ILE A 435 10.80 -4.88 13.16
CA ILE A 435 9.91 -3.78 13.52
C ILE A 435 10.71 -2.89 14.47
N GLU A 436 10.81 -1.58 14.20
CA GLU A 436 11.19 -0.61 15.24
C GLU A 436 10.04 -0.54 16.25
N GLU A 437 10.07 -1.40 17.28
CA GLU A 437 9.13 -1.37 18.40
C GLU A 437 9.61 -0.37 19.47
N ASP A 438 8.75 0.60 19.76
CA ASP A 438 8.80 1.38 20.98
C ASP A 438 8.48 0.47 22.19
N LEU A 439 9.37 0.48 23.18
CA LEU A 439 9.37 -0.40 24.35
C LEU A 439 8.12 -0.22 25.25
N HIS A 440 7.23 -1.21 25.32
CA HIS A 440 6.63 -1.69 26.58
C HIS A 440 5.91 -3.06 26.44
N PRO A 441 5.86 -3.90 27.50
CA PRO A 441 5.58 -5.33 27.37
C PRO A 441 4.12 -5.70 27.70
N ARG A 442 3.51 -6.57 26.87
CA ARG A 442 2.88 -7.86 27.28
C ARG A 442 2.23 -8.57 26.09
N ARG A 443 2.40 -9.89 26.09
CA ARG A 443 1.91 -10.91 25.15
C ARG A 443 0.39 -10.89 24.99
N GLU A 444 -0.05 -11.04 23.74
CA GLU A 444 -1.10 -11.96 23.30
C GLU A 444 -0.77 -12.36 21.84
N GLN A 445 -0.70 -13.67 21.58
CA GLN A 445 -0.40 -14.24 20.27
C GLN A 445 -1.62 -14.02 19.36
N LEU A 446 -1.52 -13.08 18.43
CA LEU A 446 -2.52 -12.88 17.39
C LEU A 446 -2.24 -13.86 16.25
N PHE A 447 -3.07 -14.90 16.17
CA PHE A 447 -3.20 -15.74 14.99
C PHE A 447 -3.85 -14.91 13.88
N ILE A 448 -3.29 -14.97 12.67
CA ILE A 448 -3.91 -14.40 11.47
C ILE A 448 -4.98 -15.39 11.02
N ASP A 449 -6.24 -14.98 11.17
CA ASP A 449 -7.39 -15.68 10.59
C ASP A 449 -7.50 -15.28 9.11
N LEU A 450 -7.36 -16.25 8.22
CA LEU A 450 -7.43 -16.10 6.76
C LEU A 450 -8.77 -16.64 6.23
N THR A 451 -9.88 -16.29 6.87
CA THR A 451 -11.21 -16.58 6.33
C THR A 451 -12.14 -15.38 6.45
N THR A 452 -12.73 -15.00 5.32
CA THR A 452 -13.81 -14.02 5.20
C THR A 452 -15.11 -14.60 5.75
N ASP A 453 -15.73 -13.92 6.72
CA ASP A 453 -17.14 -14.13 7.05
C ASP A 453 -18.03 -13.54 5.93
N ASP A 454 -18.36 -14.38 4.96
CA ASP A 454 -19.58 -14.25 4.17
C ASP A 454 -20.59 -15.23 4.75
N ASP A 455 -21.66 -14.72 5.39
CA ASP A 455 -22.85 -15.54 5.58
C ASP A 455 -24.16 -14.72 5.64
N LYS A 456 -24.95 -15.00 4.60
CA LYS A 456 -26.40 -15.29 4.60
C LYS A 456 -27.40 -14.15 4.68
N ALA A 457 -27.88 -13.81 3.48
CA ALA A 457 -29.25 -13.40 3.23
C ALA A 457 -30.25 -14.53 3.56
N GLY A 458 -31.39 -14.15 4.16
CA GLY A 458 -32.67 -14.83 4.00
C GLY A 458 -33.43 -15.16 5.29
N THR A 459 -34.38 -14.30 5.69
CA THR A 459 -35.83 -14.61 5.72
C THR A 459 -36.63 -13.45 6.32
N ASP A 460 -37.66 -13.05 5.57
CA ASP A 460 -38.78 -12.19 6.00
C ASP A 460 -39.75 -13.03 6.87
N PRO A 461 -40.41 -12.45 7.89
CA PRO A 461 -41.87 -12.45 7.81
C PRO A 461 -42.56 -11.19 8.34
N PHE A 462 -43.63 -10.84 7.63
CA PHE A 462 -44.68 -9.91 8.01
C PHE A 462 -45.43 -10.30 9.31
N GLN A 463 -45.88 -9.23 9.98
CA GLN A 463 -47.19 -9.01 10.62
C GLN A 463 -47.41 -9.18 12.15
N ASN A 464 -48.13 -8.15 12.64
CA ASN A 464 -48.93 -7.99 13.87
C ASN A 464 -48.19 -7.48 15.12
N SER A 465 -48.72 -6.58 15.96
CA SER A 465 -49.80 -5.57 15.95
C SER A 465 -49.85 -4.98 17.39
N GLU A 466 -50.39 -3.77 17.54
CA GLU A 466 -50.90 -3.17 18.81
C GLU A 466 -49.88 -2.62 19.82
N VAL A 467 -49.74 -1.29 19.95
CA VAL A 467 -50.55 -0.34 20.77
C VAL A 467 -50.39 -0.54 22.28
N CYS A 468 -49.63 0.35 22.94
CA CYS A 468 -50.13 1.06 24.13
C CYS A 468 -49.25 2.27 24.52
N SER A 469 -49.93 3.38 24.80
CA SER A 469 -49.44 4.67 25.28
C SER A 469 -49.04 4.67 26.76
N ASN A 470 -48.05 5.47 27.18
CA ASN A 470 -48.24 6.64 28.08
C ASN A 470 -46.95 7.22 28.68
N TYR A 471 -46.87 8.56 28.60
CA TYR A 471 -46.36 9.56 29.56
C TYR A 471 -45.08 9.33 30.40
N GLY A 472 -44.15 10.30 30.29
CA GLY A 472 -43.81 11.14 31.46
C GLY A 472 -42.34 11.26 31.88
N LYS A 473 -41.73 12.40 31.54
CA LYS A 473 -40.77 13.23 32.32
C LYS A 473 -39.52 12.59 32.97
N GLY A 474 -38.36 13.10 32.54
CA GLY A 474 -37.47 13.86 33.43
C GLY A 474 -36.21 13.17 33.98
N LYS A 475 -35.05 13.68 33.52
CA LYS A 475 -33.73 13.80 34.21
C LYS A 475 -33.24 12.61 35.07
N GLN A 476 -32.12 12.00 34.67
CA GLN A 476 -30.79 12.19 35.29
C GLN A 476 -29.76 11.25 34.67
N LYS A 477 -28.55 11.79 34.42
CA LYS A 477 -27.32 11.01 34.22
C LYS A 477 -27.03 10.19 35.48
N LYS A 478 -26.76 8.89 35.33
CA LYS A 478 -25.73 8.15 36.08
C LYS A 478 -25.26 6.91 35.28
N PRO A 479 -24.04 6.42 35.54
CA PRO A 479 -23.30 5.54 34.63
C PRO A 479 -23.33 4.08 35.07
N THR A 480 -23.53 3.16 34.14
CA THR A 480 -23.24 1.71 34.21
C THR A 480 -23.59 1.17 32.80
N GLU A 481 -22.90 0.22 32.18
CA GLU A 481 -22.44 -1.05 32.71
C GLU A 481 -21.37 -1.61 31.76
N VAL A 482 -20.33 -2.18 32.35
CA VAL A 482 -19.37 -3.06 31.68
C VAL A 482 -20.12 -4.35 31.37
N ILE A 483 -20.20 -4.73 30.10
CA ILE A 483 -20.61 -6.08 29.70
C ILE A 483 -19.35 -6.77 29.18
N ASP A 484 -18.88 -7.71 29.98
CA ASP A 484 -17.88 -8.72 29.66
C ASP A 484 -18.51 -9.73 28.71
N LEU A 485 -17.92 -9.92 27.54
CA LEU A 485 -18.26 -10.98 26.59
C LEU A 485 -16.98 -11.73 26.19
N THR A 486 -16.24 -12.22 27.19
CA THR A 486 -15.39 -13.39 26.99
C THR A 486 -16.27 -14.64 26.93
N GLY A 487 -16.53 -15.09 25.70
CA GLY A 487 -17.15 -16.36 25.36
C GLY A 487 -16.64 -16.80 24.00
#